data_AF-A0A0Q5GQ88-F1
#
_entry.id   AF-A0A0Q5GQ88-F1
#
_cell.length_a   1.000
_cell.length_b   1.000
_cell.length_c   1.000
_cell.angle_alpha   90.00
_cell.angle_beta   90.00
_cell.angle_gamma   90.00
#
_symmetry.space_group_name_H-M   'P 1'
#
loop_
_entity.id
_entity.type
_entity.pdbx_description
1 polymer ?
#
loop_
_entity_poly.entity_id
_entity_poly.type
_entity_poly.pdbx_seq_one_letter_code
_entity_poly.pdbx_strand_id
1 'polypeptide(L)'
;MDSESFRDWRRSMGWKQKDAADRLGLKKRVIQYYEKGDRDGKRVEIPLTVELACLALSIGARHYDGRPLPQSAADLAGRARSVPDPSTIASID
;
A
#
# COMPACT_ATOMS: atom_id res chain seq x y z
N MET A 1 11.29 6.15 0.25
CA MET A 1 10.62 7.41 0.69
C MET A 1 11.47 8.13 1.74
N ASP A 2 11.63 9.45 1.68
CA ASP A 2 12.30 10.26 2.72
C ASP A 2 11.33 10.90 3.73
N SER A 3 11.86 11.59 4.74
CA SER A 3 11.08 12.15 5.85
C SER A 3 10.08 13.22 5.42
N GLU A 4 10.47 14.06 4.46
CA GLU A 4 9.61 15.10 3.88
C GLU A 4 8.48 14.46 3.07
N SER A 5 8.81 13.54 2.15
CA SER A 5 7.83 12.82 1.33
C SER A 5 6.81 12.06 2.19
N PHE A 6 7.24 11.45 3.30
CA PHE A 6 6.34 10.75 4.22
C PHE A 6 5.40 11.70 4.95
N ARG A 7 5.91 12.86 5.38
CA ARG A 7 5.09 13.90 6.00
C ARG A 7 4.04 14.44 5.03
N ASP A 8 4.43 14.67 3.78
CA ASP A 8 3.55 15.19 2.74
C ASP A 8 2.50 14.17 2.33
N TRP A 9 2.88 12.89 2.17
CA TRP A 9 1.95 11.79 2.01
C TRP A 9 0.91 11.77 3.13
N ARG A 10 1.31 11.82 4.41
CA ARG A 10 0.33 11.82 5.51
C ARG A 10 -0.63 13.02 5.41
N ARG A 11 -0.09 14.20 5.10
CA ARG A 11 -0.88 15.44 4.98
C ARG A 11 -1.85 15.39 3.81
N SER A 12 -1.46 14.83 2.67
CA SER A 12 -2.33 14.67 1.50
C SER A 12 -3.50 13.72 1.78
N MET A 13 -3.28 12.72 2.65
CA MET A 13 -4.36 11.85 3.15
C MET A 13 -5.30 12.53 4.17
N GLY A 14 -5.01 13.77 4.58
CA GLY A 14 -5.80 14.52 5.58
C GLY A 14 -5.68 13.97 7.01
N TRP A 15 -4.65 13.18 7.29
CA TRP A 15 -4.52 12.46 8.57
C TRP A 15 -3.68 13.21 9.58
N LYS A 16 -4.07 13.15 10.86
CA LYS A 16 -3.17 13.50 11.97
C LYS A 16 -2.14 12.38 12.14
N GLN A 17 -1.04 12.66 12.84
CA GLN A 17 -0.01 11.65 13.13
C GLN A 17 -0.58 10.40 13.82
N LYS A 18 -1.61 10.54 14.66
CA LYS A 18 -2.28 9.41 15.30
C LYS A 18 -3.04 8.55 14.28
N ASP A 19 -3.81 9.18 13.38
CA ASP A 19 -4.63 8.45 12.39
C ASP A 19 -3.76 7.61 11.44
N ALA A 20 -2.60 8.16 11.05
CA ALA A 20 -1.60 7.44 10.25
C ALA A 20 -0.97 6.28 11.03
N ALA A 21 -0.67 6.49 12.32
CA ALA A 21 -0.16 5.44 13.19
C ALA A 21 -1.14 4.28 13.30
N ASP A 22 -2.42 4.57 13.54
CA ASP A 22 -3.48 3.57 13.65
C ASP A 22 -3.66 2.78 12.34
N ARG A 23 -3.56 3.44 11.18
CA ARG A 23 -3.68 2.81 9.85
C ARG A 23 -2.47 1.96 9.45
N LEU A 24 -1.28 2.37 9.86
CA LEU A 24 -0.03 1.65 9.59
C LEU A 24 0.24 0.56 10.64
N GLY A 25 -0.56 0.48 11.72
CA GLY A 25 -0.31 -0.45 12.83
C GLY A 25 0.94 -0.09 13.64
N LEU A 26 1.28 1.20 13.73
CA LEU A 26 2.47 1.71 14.39
C LEU A 26 2.12 2.55 15.62
N LYS A 27 3.10 2.76 16.50
CA LYS A 27 2.96 3.76 17.58
C LYS A 27 3.09 5.15 16.99
N LYS A 28 2.30 6.13 17.47
CA LYS A 28 2.39 7.55 17.06
C LYS A 28 3.83 8.10 17.10
N ARG A 29 4.63 7.68 18.08
CA ARG A 29 6.03 8.10 18.23
C ARG A 29 6.90 7.68 17.02
N VAL A 30 6.60 6.55 16.40
CA VAL A 30 7.30 6.07 15.20
C VAL A 30 7.03 6.99 14.01
N ILE A 31 5.77 7.41 13.82
CA ILE A 31 5.40 8.41 12.79
C ILE A 31 6.21 9.69 12.98
N GLN A 32 6.37 10.16 14.23
CA GLN A 32 7.18 11.35 14.51
C GLN A 32 8.65 11.16 14.15
N TYR A 33 9.25 9.98 14.42
CA TYR A 33 10.62 9.71 14.02
C TYR A 33 10.79 9.70 12.50
N TYR A 34 9.85 9.12 11.77
CA TYR A 34 9.89 9.13 10.30
C TYR A 34 9.76 10.55 9.72
N GLU A 35 8.84 11.38 10.24
CA GLU A 35 8.70 12.76 9.76
C GLU A 35 9.86 13.66 10.14
N LYS A 36 10.47 13.42 11.30
CA LYS A 36 11.65 14.18 11.74
C LYS A 36 12.91 13.73 11.02
N GLY A 37 12.97 12.46 10.62
CA GLY A 37 14.15 11.83 10.03
C GLY A 37 15.24 11.48 11.06
N ASP A 38 14.99 11.64 12.36
CA ASP A 38 15.93 11.32 13.42
C ASP A 38 15.28 10.80 14.71
N ARG A 39 16.07 10.02 15.46
CA ARG A 39 15.81 9.56 16.83
C ARG A 39 17.12 9.60 17.61
N ASP A 40 17.13 10.35 18.71
CA ASP A 40 18.25 10.42 19.63
C ASP A 40 19.58 10.76 18.91
N GLY A 41 19.50 11.68 17.94
CA GLY A 41 20.65 12.13 17.13
C GLY A 41 21.06 11.19 16.00
N LYS A 42 20.39 10.04 15.85
CA LYS A 42 20.62 9.10 14.75
C LYS A 42 19.59 9.27 13.66
N ARG A 43 20.02 9.22 12.40
CA ARG A 43 19.12 9.22 11.24
C ARG A 43 18.17 8.03 11.35
N VAL A 44 16.88 8.28 11.09
CA VAL A 44 15.85 7.26 10.99
C VAL A 44 15.37 7.22 9.56
N GLU A 45 15.48 6.05 8.94
CA GLU A 45 14.93 5.80 7.62
C GLU A 45 13.54 5.19 7.74
N ILE A 46 12.73 5.41 6.70
CA ILE A 46 11.42 4.77 6.55
C ILE A 46 11.67 3.36 5.97
N PRO A 47 11.30 2.28 6.68
CA PRO A 47 11.48 0.93 6.16
C PRO A 47 10.66 0.70 4.89
N LEU A 48 11.16 -0.16 3.99
CA LEU A 48 10.46 -0.57 2.77
C LEU A 48 9.02 -1.07 3.06
N THR A 49 8.84 -1.81 4.16
CA THR A 49 7.52 -2.30 4.58
C THR A 49 6.53 -1.17 4.84
N VAL A 50 6.98 -0.07 5.45
CA VAL A 50 6.17 1.12 5.71
C VAL A 50 5.89 1.87 4.41
N GLU A 51 6.89 2.01 3.54
CA GLU A 51 6.73 2.63 2.22
C GLU A 51 5.68 1.91 1.36
N LEU A 52 5.73 0.57 1.30
CA LEU A 52 4.74 -0.24 0.60
C LEU A 52 3.34 -0.13 1.25
N ALA A 53 3.27 -0.08 2.58
CA ALA A 53 2.00 0.14 3.27
C ALA A 53 1.42 1.53 2.97
N CYS A 54 2.26 2.57 2.83
CA CYS A 54 1.81 3.91 2.41
C CYS A 54 1.21 3.87 1.01
N LEU A 55 1.86 3.18 0.06
CA LEU A 55 1.31 2.97 -1.29
C LEU A 55 -0.05 2.27 -1.25
N ALA A 56 -0.15 1.16 -0.51
CA ALA A 56 -1.40 0.41 -0.36
C ALA A 56 -2.54 1.29 0.19
N LEU A 57 -2.25 2.08 1.22
CA LEU A 57 -3.21 3.02 1.80
C LEU A 57 -3.63 4.13 0.84
N SER A 58 -2.70 4.64 0.01
CA SER A 58 -2.99 5.67 -1.00
C SER A 58 -3.96 5.18 -2.07
N ILE A 59 -3.90 3.89 -2.44
CA ILE A 59 -4.85 3.28 -3.39
C ILE A 59 -6.11 2.73 -2.70
N GLY A 60 -6.31 3.03 -1.40
CA GLY A 60 -7.49 2.65 -0.64
C GLY A 60 -7.47 1.23 -0.06
N ALA A 61 -6.37 0.48 -0.22
CA ALA A 61 -6.24 -0.84 0.37
C ALA A 61 -6.01 -0.74 1.89
N ARG A 62 -6.99 -1.22 2.68
CA ARG A 62 -6.95 -1.22 4.15
C ARG A 62 -6.68 -2.60 4.75
N HIS A 63 -6.91 -3.65 3.96
CA HIS A 63 -6.76 -5.04 4.35
C HIS A 63 -6.35 -5.86 3.14
N TYR A 64 -5.53 -6.89 3.37
CA TYR A 64 -5.17 -7.87 2.37
C TYR A 64 -5.41 -9.26 2.95
N ASP A 65 -6.22 -10.05 2.25
CA ASP A 65 -6.67 -11.37 2.67
C ASP A 65 -5.77 -12.51 2.18
N GLY A 66 -4.65 -12.18 1.53
CA GLY A 66 -3.68 -13.15 1.05
C GLY A 66 -4.04 -13.78 -0.31
N ARG A 67 -5.14 -13.36 -0.95
CA ARG A 67 -5.46 -13.86 -2.29
C ARG A 67 -4.40 -13.44 -3.31
N PRO A 68 -3.94 -14.34 -4.21
CA PRO A 68 -2.94 -14.00 -5.20
C PRO A 68 -3.34 -12.77 -6.03
N LEU A 69 -2.46 -11.77 -6.04
CA LEU A 69 -2.57 -10.61 -6.91
C LEU A 69 -1.74 -10.82 -8.19
N PRO A 70 -2.16 -10.24 -9.31
CA PRO A 70 -1.33 -10.19 -10.52
C PRO A 70 0.04 -9.59 -10.18
N GLN A 71 1.13 -10.22 -10.63
CA GLN A 71 2.50 -9.78 -10.35
C GLN A 71 2.98 -8.76 -11.39
N SER A 72 2.24 -8.61 -12.50
CA SER A 72 2.55 -7.67 -13.56
C SER A 72 1.30 -7.13 -14.26
N ALA A 73 1.45 -6.04 -15.00
CA ALA A 73 0.42 -5.56 -15.91
C ALA A 73 0.08 -6.59 -17.01
N ALA A 74 1.06 -7.40 -17.42
CA ALA A 74 0.84 -8.47 -18.39
C ALA A 74 -0.05 -9.58 -17.81
N ASP A 75 0.11 -9.93 -16.53
CA ASP A 75 -0.73 -10.91 -15.84
C ASP A 75 -2.18 -10.41 -15.78
N LEU A 76 -2.37 -9.12 -15.51
CA LEU A 76 -3.68 -8.47 -15.47
C LEU A 76 -4.36 -8.51 -16.85
N ALA A 77 -3.62 -8.18 -17.91
CA ALA A 77 -4.08 -8.22 -19.29
C ALA A 77 -4.30 -9.66 -19.82
N GLY A 78 -3.61 -10.64 -19.26
CA GLY A 78 -3.80 -12.06 -19.56
C GLY A 78 -5.10 -12.61 -18.96
N ARG A 79 -5.41 -12.24 -17.71
CA ARG A 79 -6.67 -12.64 -17.02
C ARG A 79 -7.93 -12.06 -17.67
N ALA A 80 -7.86 -10.83 -18.17
CA ALA A 80 -8.98 -10.20 -18.87
C ALA A 80 -9.36 -10.93 -20.17
N ARG A 81 -8.41 -11.66 -20.78
CA ARG A 81 -8.60 -12.41 -22.02
C ARG A 81 -9.08 -13.85 -21.82
N SER A 82 -9.12 -14.34 -20.57
CA SER A 82 -9.42 -15.72 -20.25
C SER A 82 -10.77 -15.93 -19.57
N VAL A 83 -11.72 -14.99 -19.64
CA VAL A 83 -13.13 -15.27 -19.32
C VAL A 83 -13.72 -15.92 -20.57
N PRO A 84 -13.97 -17.25 -20.61
CA PRO A 84 -14.66 -17.85 -21.73
C PRO A 84 -16.11 -17.37 -21.71
N ASP A 85 -16.63 -17.01 -22.86
CA ASP A 85 -18.05 -16.76 -23.03
C ASP A 85 -18.84 -18.02 -22.62
N PRO A 86 -19.81 -17.93 -21.68
CA PRO A 86 -20.66 -19.05 -21.30
C PRO A 86 -21.40 -19.71 -22.48
N SER A 87 -21.48 -19.06 -23.64
CA SER A 87 -22.00 -19.65 -24.89
C SER A 87 -21.13 -20.76 -25.51
N THR A 88 -19.85 -20.92 -25.09
CA THR A 88 -18.92 -21.88 -25.72
C THR A 88 -19.07 -23.31 -25.18
N ILE A 89 -19.80 -23.51 -24.08
CA ILE A 89 -19.98 -24.83 -23.43
C ILE A 89 -21.16 -25.63 -24.03
N ALA A 90 -22.07 -24.98 -24.78
CA ALA A 90 -23.33 -25.57 -25.23
C ALA A 90 -23.35 -26.01 -26.71
N SER A 91 -22.25 -26.54 -27.27
CA SER A 91 -22.24 -26.98 -28.68
C SER A 91 -21.39 -28.22 -28.96
N ILE A 92 -21.35 -29.18 -28.04
CA ILE A 92 -20.86 -30.53 -28.36
C ILE A 92 -22.02 -31.49 -28.08
N ASP A 93 -22.93 -31.57 -29.05
CA ASP A 93 -23.82 -32.71 -29.31
C ASP A 93 -23.25 -33.50 -30.50
#